data_AF-A0AAE0C263-F1
#
_entry.id   AF-A0AAE0C263-F1
#
_cell.length_a   1.000
_cell.length_b   1.000
_cell.length_c   1.000
_cell.angle_alpha   90.00
_cell.angle_beta   90.00
_cell.angle_gamma   90.00
#
_symmetry.space_group_name_H-M   'P 1'
#
loop_
_entity.id
_entity.type
_entity.pdbx_description
1 polymer ?
#
loop_
_entity_poly.entity_id
_entity_poly.type
_entity_poly.pdbx_seq_one_letter_code
_entity_poly.pdbx_strand_id
1 'polypeptide(L)'
;MDAEQILHVIVNAQNAASLQERQMAEQIFEQMKISDPRSAATTATALAEINRPLEARIFGFGMLHHLVKNRWQEFSADEHVHLARLAADRLKEVGNAGNDCWAIKCKASALFAEVLRQEGVSSWGLLLPEVLSLASIGPSQAELVAMVLRWVPEDVTVHNEDILGLQMQALLKGLLAALPEILPFLYKMLDQHFGAAVTAAQAGSTQAARAHAAAVDATLSAVQAYADWAPVPMFAQHGLLDACGHLLASTDFQLQACSFLRQ
;
A
#
# COMPACT_ATOMS: atom_id res chain seq x y z
N MET A 1 -8.44 20.89 17.18
CA MET A 1 -9.62 20.10 17.60
C MET A 1 -9.12 18.83 18.24
N ASP A 2 -9.78 18.35 19.29
CA ASP A 2 -9.40 17.12 19.98
C ASP A 2 -9.77 15.90 19.11
N ALA A 3 -8.92 14.87 19.10
CA ALA A 3 -9.13 13.65 18.31
C ALA A 3 -10.43 12.93 18.71
N GLU A 4 -10.80 13.00 19.99
CA GLU A 4 -12.04 12.40 20.50
C GLU A 4 -13.30 13.10 19.96
N GLN A 5 -13.26 14.42 19.79
CA GLN A 5 -14.37 15.16 19.21
C GLN A 5 -14.59 14.78 17.75
N ILE A 6 -13.49 14.62 17.00
CA ILE A 6 -13.52 14.22 15.60
C ILE A 6 -14.02 12.78 15.47
N LEU A 7 -13.54 11.89 16.34
CA LEU A 7 -13.98 10.50 16.38
C LEU A 7 -15.51 10.40 16.53
N HIS A 8 -16.08 11.14 17.48
CA HIS A 8 -17.52 11.12 17.72
C HIS A 8 -18.31 11.56 16.47
N VAL A 9 -17.86 12.60 15.76
CA VAL A 9 -18.51 13.06 14.52
C VAL A 9 -18.39 12.02 13.40
N ILE A 10 -17.22 11.42 13.22
CA ILE A 10 -16.98 10.41 12.16
C ILE A 10 -17.86 9.17 12.39
N VAL A 11 -17.91 8.67 13.62
CA VAL A 11 -18.69 7.47 13.96
C VAL A 11 -20.19 7.74 13.77
N ASN A 12 -20.67 8.92 14.16
CA ASN A 12 -22.09 9.26 14.00
C ASN A 12 -22.48 9.49 12.53
N ALA A 13 -21.58 10.07 11.72
CA ALA A 13 -21.83 10.28 10.29
C ALA A 13 -22.10 9.00 9.50
N GLN A 14 -21.57 7.85 9.96
CA GLN A 14 -21.88 6.55 9.38
C GLN A 14 -23.11 5.87 10.00
N ASN A 15 -23.29 5.98 11.31
CA ASN A 15 -24.40 5.33 12.01
C ASN A 15 -25.76 6.01 11.76
N ALA A 16 -25.76 7.29 11.42
CA ALA A 16 -26.97 8.06 11.18
C ALA A 16 -27.22 8.30 9.68
N ALA A 17 -28.49 8.21 9.29
CA ALA A 17 -28.97 8.64 7.97
C ALA A 17 -29.00 10.18 7.80
N SER A 18 -28.38 10.94 8.70
CA SER A 18 -28.42 12.40 8.68
C SER A 18 -27.36 12.94 7.71
N LEU A 19 -27.82 13.60 6.64
CA LEU A 19 -26.95 14.32 5.70
C LEU A 19 -26.04 15.33 6.42
N GLN A 20 -26.52 15.88 7.54
CA GLN A 20 -25.84 16.91 8.32
C GLN A 20 -24.56 16.40 8.98
N GLU A 21 -24.55 15.20 9.58
CA GLU A 21 -23.34 14.66 10.21
C GLU A 21 -22.28 14.26 9.17
N ARG A 22 -22.70 13.80 7.99
CA ARG A 22 -21.78 13.57 6.86
C ARG A 22 -21.14 14.87 6.37
N GLN A 23 -21.95 15.92 6.21
CA GLN A 23 -21.45 17.26 5.87
C GLN A 23 -20.49 17.79 6.94
N MET A 24 -20.76 17.55 8.22
CA MET A 24 -19.84 17.93 9.30
C MET A 24 -18.52 17.16 9.21
N ALA A 25 -18.53 15.85 8.97
CA ALA A 25 -17.31 15.06 8.81
C ALA A 25 -16.47 15.54 7.61
N GLU A 26 -17.10 15.86 6.49
CA GLU A 26 -16.45 16.46 5.32
C GLU A 26 -15.84 17.84 5.63
N GLN A 27 -16.60 18.70 6.31
CA GLN A 27 -16.10 20.01 6.73
C GLN A 27 -14.90 19.90 7.67
N ILE A 28 -14.92 18.95 8.60
CA ILE A 28 -13.78 18.68 9.49
C ILE A 28 -12.56 18.24 8.66
N PHE A 29 -12.74 17.36 7.68
CA PHE A 29 -11.66 16.94 6.81
C PHE A 29 -11.06 18.13 6.04
N GLU A 30 -11.88 18.95 5.39
CA GLU A 30 -11.42 20.16 4.67
C GLU A 30 -10.73 21.17 5.59
N GLN A 31 -11.24 21.38 6.80
CA GLN A 31 -10.61 22.26 7.78
C GLN A 31 -9.24 21.72 8.22
N MET A 32 -9.13 20.42 8.44
CA MET A 32 -7.86 19.80 8.81
C MET A 32 -6.81 19.96 7.72
N LYS A 33 -7.19 19.85 6.43
CA LYS A 33 -6.25 20.03 5.31
C LYS A 33 -5.53 21.38 5.33
N ILE A 34 -6.21 22.44 5.74
CA ILE A 34 -5.67 23.82 5.79
C ILE A 34 -5.12 24.23 7.16
N SER A 35 -5.30 23.40 8.18
CA SER A 35 -4.83 23.67 9.55
C SER A 35 -3.31 23.51 9.71
N ASP A 36 -2.76 23.69 10.92
CA ASP A 36 -1.35 23.39 11.18
C ASP A 36 -1.05 21.90 10.86
N PRO A 37 -0.03 21.60 10.04
CA PRO A 37 0.19 20.25 9.54
C PRO A 37 0.65 19.29 10.64
N ARG A 38 1.34 19.77 11.68
CA ARG A 38 1.82 18.96 12.81
C ARG A 38 0.67 18.57 13.72
N SER A 39 -0.22 19.51 14.02
CA SER A 39 -1.46 19.23 14.74
C SER A 39 -2.33 18.25 13.95
N ALA A 40 -2.50 18.46 12.64
CA ALA A 40 -3.28 17.56 11.79
C ALA A 40 -2.69 16.15 11.75
N ALA A 41 -1.36 16.02 11.62
CA ALA A 41 -0.66 14.74 11.64
C ALA A 41 -0.84 14.02 12.98
N THR A 42 -0.72 14.74 14.10
CA THR A 42 -0.91 14.19 15.45
C THR A 42 -2.33 13.63 15.62
N THR A 43 -3.35 14.41 15.25
CA THR A 43 -4.75 13.98 15.29
C THR A 43 -5.01 12.79 14.38
N ALA A 44 -4.51 12.82 13.14
CA ALA A 44 -4.68 11.75 12.18
C ALA A 44 -4.01 10.44 12.63
N THR A 45 -2.85 10.54 13.28
CA THR A 45 -2.12 9.41 13.86
C THR A 45 -2.92 8.72 14.96
N ALA A 46 -3.56 9.50 15.83
CA ALA A 46 -4.41 8.99 16.90
C ALA A 46 -5.70 8.33 16.36
N LEU A 47 -6.28 8.88 15.28
CA LEU A 47 -7.45 8.29 14.63
C LEU A 47 -7.12 6.98 13.88
N ALA A 48 -5.88 6.82 13.42
CA ALA A 48 -5.40 5.65 12.67
C ALA A 48 -5.02 4.44 13.53
N GLU A 49 -5.02 4.55 14.86
CA GLU A 49 -4.67 3.47 15.78
C GLU A 49 -5.55 2.23 15.61
N ILE A 50 -4.98 1.03 15.80
CA ILE A 50 -5.67 -0.25 15.60
C ILE A 50 -6.96 -0.41 16.42
N ASN A 51 -7.01 0.18 17.62
CA ASN A 51 -8.15 0.07 18.53
C ASN A 51 -9.31 1.03 18.19
N ARG A 52 -9.13 1.89 17.19
CA ARG A 52 -10.17 2.83 16.76
C ARG A 52 -11.16 2.16 15.80
N PRO A 53 -12.42 2.64 15.73
CA PRO A 53 -13.39 2.20 14.74
C PRO A 53 -12.85 2.32 13.31
N LEU A 54 -13.37 1.48 12.40
CA LEU A 54 -12.90 1.40 11.01
C LEU A 54 -12.92 2.76 10.31
N GLU A 55 -13.97 3.54 10.56
CA GLU A 55 -14.23 4.83 9.95
C GLU A 55 -13.19 5.86 10.34
N ALA A 56 -12.86 5.88 11.63
CA ALA A 56 -11.83 6.75 12.18
C ALA A 56 -10.46 6.38 11.62
N ARG A 57 -10.17 5.08 11.50
CA ARG A 57 -8.91 4.62 10.90
C ARG A 57 -8.81 5.01 9.43
N ILE A 58 -9.88 4.79 8.66
CA ILE A 58 -9.98 5.21 7.25
C ILE A 58 -9.74 6.71 7.08
N PHE A 59 -10.33 7.51 7.96
CA PHE A 59 -10.16 8.97 7.99
C PHE A 59 -8.72 9.35 8.36
N GLY A 60 -8.17 8.76 9.43
CA GLY A 60 -6.82 9.01 9.91
C GLY A 60 -5.77 8.73 8.83
N PHE A 61 -5.82 7.54 8.22
CA PHE A 61 -4.93 7.22 7.09
C PHE A 61 -5.14 8.16 5.90
N GLY A 62 -6.39 8.53 5.60
CA GLY A 62 -6.69 9.46 4.51
C GLY A 62 -6.09 10.85 4.73
N MET A 63 -6.14 11.36 5.96
CA MET A 63 -5.53 12.63 6.32
C MET A 63 -4.00 12.55 6.33
N LEU A 64 -3.41 11.49 6.89
CA LEU A 64 -1.96 11.27 6.82
C LEU A 64 -1.48 11.25 5.36
N HIS A 65 -2.16 10.50 4.49
CA HIS A 65 -1.84 10.45 3.07
C HIS A 65 -1.96 11.83 2.41
N HIS A 66 -2.99 12.62 2.75
CA HIS A 66 -3.12 13.98 2.22
C HIS A 66 -1.94 14.86 2.65
N LEU A 67 -1.54 14.80 3.92
CA LEU A 67 -0.43 15.60 4.44
C LEU A 67 0.90 15.21 3.78
N VAL A 68 1.18 13.91 3.65
CA VAL A 68 2.39 13.44 2.96
C VAL A 68 2.35 13.83 1.48
N LYS A 69 1.21 13.69 0.80
CA LYS A 69 1.12 14.03 -0.63
C LYS A 69 1.25 15.52 -0.93
N ASN A 70 0.54 16.35 -0.18
CA ASN A 70 0.29 17.75 -0.57
C ASN A 70 1.09 18.75 0.26
N ARG A 71 1.56 18.35 1.45
CA ARG A 71 2.15 19.26 2.45
C ARG A 71 3.48 18.76 2.98
N TRP A 72 4.13 17.82 2.29
CA TRP A 72 5.43 17.26 2.67
C TRP A 72 6.47 18.34 2.99
N GLN A 73 6.55 19.37 2.13
CA GLN A 73 7.56 20.43 2.24
C GLN A 73 7.36 21.36 3.46
N GLU A 74 6.22 21.28 4.15
CA GLU A 74 5.96 22.06 5.37
C GLU A 74 6.52 21.39 6.64
N PHE A 75 6.93 20.12 6.52
CA PHE A 75 7.60 19.37 7.56
C PHE A 75 9.12 19.54 7.46
N SER A 76 9.81 19.48 8.59
CA SER A 76 11.26 19.47 8.67
C SER A 76 11.83 18.10 8.28
N ALA A 77 13.14 18.03 8.03
CA ALA A 77 13.82 16.77 7.74
C ALA A 77 13.66 15.74 8.88
N ASP A 78 13.68 16.17 10.14
CA ASP A 78 13.46 15.27 11.29
C ASP A 78 12.01 14.75 11.31
N GLU A 79 11.05 15.60 10.91
CA GLU A 79 9.65 15.23 10.81
C GLU A 79 9.38 14.29 9.62
N HIS A 80 10.13 14.42 8.52
CA HIS A 80 10.11 13.46 7.40
C HIS A 80 10.51 12.06 7.87
N VAL A 81 11.64 11.96 8.58
CA VAL A 81 12.10 10.69 9.15
C VAL A 81 11.08 10.11 10.12
N HIS A 82 10.45 10.96 10.94
CA HIS A 82 9.40 10.53 11.86
C HIS A 82 8.16 10.00 11.12
N LEU A 83 7.68 10.70 10.09
CA LEU A 83 6.55 10.30 9.27
C LEU A 83 6.84 8.99 8.51
N ALA A 84 8.07 8.81 8.02
CA ALA A 84 8.47 7.58 7.35
C ALA A 84 8.46 6.38 8.31
N ARG A 85 9.00 6.55 9.52
CA ARG A 85 8.91 5.52 10.57
C ARG A 85 7.46 5.25 10.96
N LEU A 86 6.65 6.29 11.16
CA LEU A 86 5.24 6.14 11.48
C LEU A 86 4.49 5.33 10.42
N ALA A 87 4.71 5.61 9.14
CA ALA A 87 4.09 4.87 8.05
C ALA A 87 4.54 3.40 8.03
N ALA A 88 5.84 3.13 8.25
CA ALA A 88 6.37 1.77 8.36
C ALA A 88 5.74 1.01 9.54
N ASP A 89 5.64 1.65 10.71
CA ASP A 89 5.06 1.06 11.92
C ASP A 89 3.57 0.76 11.74
N ARG A 90 2.82 1.66 11.11
CA ARG A 90 1.41 1.43 10.77
C ARG A 90 1.22 0.28 9.78
N LEU A 91 2.10 0.17 8.78
CA LEU A 91 2.07 -0.96 7.84
C LEU A 91 2.31 -2.30 8.57
N LYS A 92 3.30 -2.33 9.48
CA LYS A 92 3.59 -3.51 10.33
C LYS A 92 2.40 -3.85 11.23
N GLU A 93 1.79 -2.86 11.86
CA GLU A 93 0.63 -3.02 12.75
C GLU A 93 -0.56 -3.66 12.01
N VAL A 94 -0.90 -3.14 10.81
CA VAL A 94 -1.96 -3.70 9.96
C VAL A 94 -1.64 -5.13 9.51
N GLY A 95 -0.37 -5.41 9.20
CA GLY A 95 0.08 -6.76 8.82
C GLY A 95 -0.05 -7.75 9.97
N ASN A 96 0.35 -7.34 11.17
CA ASN A 96 0.30 -8.16 12.38
C ASN A 96 -1.12 -8.41 12.88
N ALA A 97 -2.05 -7.47 12.67
CA ALA A 97 -3.47 -7.69 12.95
C ALA A 97 -4.02 -8.85 12.11
N GLY A 98 -3.59 -8.94 10.84
CA GLY A 98 -3.85 -10.06 9.94
C GLY A 98 -5.29 -10.20 9.44
N ASN A 99 -6.25 -9.58 10.11
CA ASN A 99 -7.69 -9.62 9.84
C ASN A 99 -8.28 -8.25 9.46
N ASP A 100 -7.45 -7.22 9.28
CA ASP A 100 -7.89 -5.90 8.86
C ASP A 100 -8.59 -5.96 7.50
N CYS A 101 -9.60 -5.09 7.34
CA CYS A 101 -10.34 -5.04 6.08
C CYS A 101 -9.46 -4.49 4.95
N TRP A 102 -9.82 -4.84 3.72
CA TRP A 102 -9.08 -4.45 2.52
C TRP A 102 -8.87 -2.92 2.41
N ALA A 103 -9.84 -2.11 2.84
CA ALA A 103 -9.73 -0.65 2.79
C ALA A 103 -8.59 -0.10 3.66
N ILE A 104 -8.36 -0.68 4.83
CA ILE A 104 -7.25 -0.30 5.72
C ILE A 104 -5.92 -0.74 5.12
N LYS A 105 -5.83 -1.98 4.62
CA LYS A 105 -4.63 -2.48 3.94
C LYS A 105 -4.22 -1.59 2.77
N CYS A 106 -5.19 -1.19 1.94
CA CYS A 106 -4.96 -0.28 0.82
C CYS A 106 -4.39 1.06 1.28
N LYS A 107 -5.01 1.66 2.30
CA LYS A 107 -4.63 2.98 2.80
C LYS A 107 -3.26 2.99 3.47
N ALA A 108 -2.95 1.98 4.26
CA ALA A 108 -1.62 1.84 4.88
C ALA A 108 -0.53 1.65 3.80
N SER A 109 -0.81 0.82 2.79
CA SER A 109 0.14 0.58 1.69
C SER A 109 0.35 1.82 0.82
N ALA A 110 -0.72 2.53 0.48
CA ALA A 110 -0.66 3.78 -0.28
C ALA A 110 0.09 4.87 0.49
N LEU A 111 -0.17 5.02 1.79
CA LEU A 111 0.56 5.98 2.64
C LEU A 111 2.07 5.70 2.63
N PHE A 112 2.48 4.44 2.76
CA PHE A 112 3.89 4.09 2.74
C PHE A 112 4.54 4.33 1.36
N ALA A 113 3.86 3.97 0.27
CA ALA A 113 4.33 4.25 -1.09
C ALA A 113 4.46 5.75 -1.37
N GLU A 114 3.51 6.55 -0.88
CA GLU A 114 3.54 8.02 -0.96
C GLU A 114 4.76 8.57 -0.20
N VAL A 115 5.05 8.07 1.01
CA VAL A 115 6.28 8.43 1.75
C VAL A 115 7.53 8.09 0.93
N LEU A 116 7.62 6.88 0.36
CA LEU A 116 8.75 6.50 -0.51
C LEU A 116 8.90 7.48 -1.68
N ARG A 117 7.80 7.91 -2.29
CA ARG A 117 7.83 8.88 -3.39
C ARG A 117 8.39 10.23 -2.94
N GLN A 118 7.94 10.74 -1.79
CA GLN A 118 8.33 12.04 -1.26
C GLN A 118 9.79 12.08 -0.77
N GLU A 119 10.24 11.01 -0.11
CA GLU A 119 11.63 10.81 0.29
C GLU A 119 12.59 10.74 -0.92
N GLY A 120 12.10 10.18 -2.03
CA GLY A 120 12.85 10.06 -3.26
C GLY A 120 13.87 8.93 -3.25
N VAL A 121 14.52 8.74 -4.41
CA VAL A 121 15.33 7.55 -4.73
C VAL A 121 16.53 7.36 -3.80
N SER A 122 17.07 8.43 -3.21
CA SER A 122 18.19 8.35 -2.26
C SER A 122 17.85 7.55 -1.01
N SER A 123 16.60 7.58 -0.56
CA SER A 123 16.14 6.89 0.65
C SER A 123 15.60 5.48 0.36
N TRP A 124 15.34 5.13 -0.91
CA TRP A 124 14.77 3.84 -1.28
C TRP A 124 15.66 2.66 -0.88
N GLY A 125 16.99 2.80 -1.03
CA GLY A 125 17.93 1.74 -0.65
C GLY A 125 17.92 1.41 0.84
N LEU A 126 17.40 2.31 1.69
CA LEU A 126 17.21 2.06 3.13
C LEU A 126 15.81 1.52 3.42
N LEU A 127 14.77 2.15 2.87
CA LEU A 127 13.38 1.89 3.21
C LEU A 127 12.81 0.65 2.52
N LEU A 128 13.17 0.40 1.26
CA LEU A 128 12.63 -0.70 0.48
C LEU A 128 13.01 -2.07 1.07
N PRO A 129 14.28 -2.37 1.42
CA PRO A 129 14.63 -3.64 2.03
C PRO A 129 13.93 -3.90 3.36
N GLU A 130 13.70 -2.86 4.17
CA GLU A 130 12.96 -2.99 5.43
C GLU A 130 11.54 -3.49 5.17
N VAL A 131 10.84 -2.93 4.17
CA VAL A 131 9.49 -3.37 3.81
C VAL A 131 9.47 -4.74 3.15
N LEU A 132 10.40 -5.03 2.23
CA LEU A 132 10.50 -6.34 1.60
C LEU A 132 10.69 -7.45 2.63
N SER A 133 11.42 -7.18 3.72
CA SER A 133 11.63 -8.16 4.79
C SER A 133 10.33 -8.58 5.48
N LEU A 134 9.31 -7.72 5.53
CA LEU A 134 8.02 -8.01 6.17
C LEU A 134 7.28 -9.16 5.49
N ALA A 135 7.43 -9.32 4.18
CA ALA A 135 6.75 -10.36 3.42
C ALA A 135 7.12 -11.78 3.88
N SER A 136 8.28 -11.94 4.53
CA SER A 136 8.73 -13.23 5.07
C SER A 136 7.99 -13.66 6.35
N ILE A 137 7.23 -12.78 6.99
CA ILE A 137 6.56 -13.04 8.27
C ILE A 137 5.31 -13.92 8.08
N GLY A 138 4.51 -13.65 7.04
CA GLY A 138 3.25 -14.34 6.83
C GLY A 138 2.44 -13.78 5.65
N PRO A 139 1.33 -14.45 5.29
CA PRO A 139 0.52 -14.07 4.12
C PRO A 139 -0.04 -12.64 4.21
N SER A 140 -0.43 -12.17 5.39
CA SER A 140 -1.00 -10.83 5.56
C SER A 140 0.05 -9.73 5.34
N GLN A 141 1.28 -9.94 5.83
CA GLN A 141 2.40 -9.02 5.58
C GLN A 141 2.83 -9.08 4.11
N ALA A 142 2.87 -10.28 3.53
CA ALA A 142 3.16 -10.48 2.11
C ALA A 142 2.19 -9.74 1.20
N GLU A 143 0.88 -9.84 1.48
CA GLU A 143 -0.17 -9.09 0.79
C GLU A 143 0.08 -7.58 0.86
N LEU A 144 0.36 -7.03 2.05
CA LEU A 144 0.64 -5.60 2.21
C LEU A 144 1.89 -5.14 1.46
N VAL A 145 2.97 -5.92 1.51
CA VAL A 145 4.20 -5.61 0.77
C VAL A 145 3.93 -5.59 -0.73
N ALA A 146 3.18 -6.56 -1.26
CA ALA A 146 2.77 -6.56 -2.65
C ALA A 146 1.90 -5.34 -3.00
N MET A 147 0.98 -4.94 -2.11
CA MET A 147 0.18 -3.73 -2.30
C MET A 147 1.04 -2.45 -2.32
N VAL A 148 2.06 -2.33 -1.46
CA VAL A 148 3.04 -1.24 -1.51
C VAL A 148 3.78 -1.24 -2.84
N LEU A 149 4.29 -2.40 -3.26
CA LEU A 149 5.04 -2.55 -4.50
C LEU A 149 4.20 -2.24 -5.75
N ARG A 150 2.87 -2.38 -5.68
CA ARG A 150 1.93 -1.95 -6.71
C ARG A 150 1.78 -0.42 -6.74
N TRP A 151 1.62 0.22 -5.58
CA TRP A 151 1.46 1.68 -5.50
C TRP A 151 2.72 2.46 -5.92
N VAL A 152 3.90 1.96 -5.60
CA VAL A 152 5.18 2.62 -5.91
C VAL A 152 5.33 3.03 -7.39
N PRO A 153 5.14 2.13 -8.38
CA PRO A 153 5.15 2.51 -9.79
C PRO A 153 3.88 3.25 -10.22
N GLU A 154 2.70 2.93 -9.69
CA GLU A 154 1.44 3.60 -10.05
C GLU A 154 1.46 5.09 -9.70
N ASP A 155 2.01 5.47 -8.55
CA ASP A 155 2.12 6.87 -8.13
C ASP A 155 3.04 7.68 -9.05
N VAL A 156 3.98 7.03 -9.75
CA VAL A 156 4.93 7.68 -10.66
C VAL A 156 4.43 7.65 -12.10
N THR A 157 3.77 6.58 -12.52
CA THR A 157 3.42 6.34 -13.93
C THR A 157 1.97 6.66 -14.26
N VAL A 158 1.06 6.52 -13.29
CA VAL A 158 -0.39 6.73 -13.47
C VAL A 158 -0.85 8.01 -12.74
N HIS A 159 -0.50 8.17 -11.47
CA HIS A 159 -1.00 9.27 -10.62
C HIS A 159 0.01 10.42 -10.50
N ASN A 160 0.55 10.88 -11.62
CA ASN A 160 1.71 11.77 -11.67
C ASN A 160 1.42 13.25 -11.98
N GLU A 161 0.16 13.66 -11.83
CA GLU A 161 -0.31 15.02 -12.12
C GLU A 161 0.49 16.09 -11.35
N ASP A 162 1.01 15.74 -10.16
CA ASP A 162 1.81 16.60 -9.30
C ASP A 162 3.34 16.52 -9.54
N ILE A 163 3.82 15.60 -10.39
CA ILE A 163 5.27 15.34 -10.55
C ILE A 163 5.80 16.03 -11.81
N LEU A 164 6.78 16.93 -11.64
CA LEU A 164 7.31 17.73 -12.74
C LEU A 164 8.79 17.44 -13.07
N GLY A 165 9.11 17.43 -14.36
CA GLY A 165 10.46 17.57 -14.91
C GLY A 165 11.50 16.59 -14.32
N LEU A 166 12.48 17.14 -13.60
CA LEU A 166 13.62 16.39 -13.07
C LEU A 166 13.23 15.37 -12.00
N GLN A 167 12.20 15.62 -11.20
CA GLN A 167 11.76 14.69 -10.16
C GLN A 167 11.18 13.42 -10.79
N MET A 168 10.36 13.57 -11.84
CA MET A 168 9.84 12.45 -12.63
C MET A 168 10.97 11.58 -13.17
N GLN A 169 11.97 12.22 -13.80
CA GLN A 169 13.12 11.51 -14.36
C GLN A 169 13.93 10.77 -13.29
N ALA A 170 14.09 11.36 -12.10
CA ALA A 170 14.78 10.72 -10.99
C ALA A 170 13.99 9.48 -10.51
N LEU A 171 12.69 9.61 -10.28
CA LEU A 171 11.83 8.52 -9.82
C LEU A 171 11.79 7.35 -10.82
N LEU A 172 11.60 7.62 -12.11
CA LEU A 172 11.62 6.58 -13.15
C LEU A 172 12.97 5.86 -13.24
N LYS A 173 14.09 6.58 -13.12
CA LYS A 173 15.42 5.96 -13.05
C LYS A 173 15.58 5.10 -11.81
N GLY A 174 15.06 5.55 -10.66
CA GLY A 174 15.03 4.77 -9.44
C GLY A 174 14.25 3.47 -9.61
N LEU A 175 13.05 3.54 -10.22
CA LEU A 175 12.22 2.36 -10.47
C LEU A 175 12.94 1.35 -11.38
N LEU A 176 13.52 1.81 -12.48
CA LEU A 176 14.31 0.97 -13.38
C LEU A 176 15.50 0.31 -12.67
N ALA A 177 16.19 1.06 -11.80
CA ALA A 177 17.32 0.54 -11.04
C ALA A 177 16.91 -0.50 -9.98
N ALA A 178 15.67 -0.42 -9.48
CA ALA A 178 15.13 -1.35 -8.49
C ALA A 178 14.56 -2.64 -9.12
N LEU A 179 14.24 -2.67 -10.42
CA LEU A 179 13.68 -3.84 -11.10
C LEU A 179 14.46 -5.15 -10.88
N PRO A 180 15.81 -5.18 -10.93
CA PRO A 180 16.57 -6.42 -10.72
C PRO A 180 16.42 -7.01 -9.30
N GLU A 181 15.99 -6.21 -8.32
CA GLU A 181 15.66 -6.66 -6.97
C GLU A 181 14.17 -7.01 -6.84
N ILE A 182 13.29 -6.15 -7.38
CA ILE A 182 11.84 -6.28 -7.24
C ILE A 182 11.29 -7.48 -8.04
N LEU A 183 11.72 -7.68 -9.29
CA LEU A 183 11.13 -8.72 -10.14
C LEU A 183 11.40 -10.15 -9.62
N PRO A 184 12.64 -10.53 -9.23
CA PRO A 184 12.88 -11.81 -8.57
C PRO A 184 12.11 -11.97 -7.25
N PHE A 185 11.96 -10.87 -6.49
CA PHE A 185 11.20 -10.87 -5.26
C PHE A 185 9.72 -11.19 -5.52
N LEU A 186 9.09 -10.54 -6.50
CA LEU A 186 7.70 -10.81 -6.89
C LEU A 186 7.52 -12.24 -7.40
N TYR A 187 8.48 -12.78 -8.17
CA TYR A 187 8.44 -14.18 -8.58
C TYR A 187 8.45 -15.14 -7.38
N LYS A 188 9.37 -14.91 -6.43
CA LYS A 188 9.48 -15.72 -5.21
C LYS A 188 8.18 -15.67 -4.39
N MET A 189 7.55 -14.50 -4.29
CA MET A 189 6.27 -14.31 -3.62
C MET A 189 5.15 -15.14 -4.26
N LEU A 190 5.05 -15.12 -5.60
CA LEU A 190 4.09 -15.94 -6.34
C LEU A 190 4.31 -17.43 -6.05
N ASP A 191 5.53 -17.92 -6.23
CA ASP A 191 5.87 -19.34 -6.06
C ASP A 191 5.57 -19.84 -4.63
N GLN A 192 6.04 -19.09 -3.63
CA GLN A 192 5.89 -19.47 -2.23
C GLN A 192 4.42 -19.46 -1.78
N HIS A 193 3.68 -18.40 -2.07
CA HIS A 193 2.31 -18.28 -1.59
C HIS A 193 1.33 -19.11 -2.42
N PHE A 194 1.59 -19.33 -3.71
CA PHE A 194 0.79 -20.28 -4.49
C PHE A 194 0.94 -21.70 -3.97
N GLY A 195 2.17 -22.18 -3.75
CA GLY A 195 2.41 -23.52 -3.19
C GLY A 195 1.80 -23.70 -1.79
N ALA A 196 1.90 -22.66 -0.95
CA ALA A 196 1.29 -22.66 0.38
C ALA A 196 -0.25 -22.64 0.33
N ALA A 197 -0.86 -21.88 -0.60
CA ALA A 197 -2.31 -21.86 -0.81
C ALA A 197 -2.85 -23.25 -1.20
N VAL A 198 -2.19 -23.91 -2.17
CA VAL A 198 -2.55 -25.26 -2.62
C VAL A 198 -2.44 -26.26 -1.47
N THR A 199 -1.33 -26.22 -0.73
CA THR A 199 -1.09 -27.11 0.42
C THR A 199 -2.14 -26.90 1.51
N ALA A 200 -2.45 -25.64 1.86
CA ALA A 200 -3.46 -25.31 2.85
C ALA A 200 -4.87 -25.75 2.42
N ALA A 201 -5.20 -25.61 1.13
CA ALA A 201 -6.48 -26.07 0.58
C ALA A 201 -6.61 -27.60 0.66
N GLN A 202 -5.55 -28.34 0.29
CA GLN A 202 -5.51 -29.81 0.41
C GLN A 202 -5.61 -30.28 1.86
N ALA A 203 -5.04 -29.52 2.80
CA ALA A 203 -5.16 -29.77 4.24
C ALA A 203 -6.52 -29.36 4.84
N GLY A 204 -7.46 -28.85 4.03
CA GLY A 204 -8.78 -28.39 4.49
C GLY A 204 -8.77 -27.07 5.28
N SER A 205 -7.64 -26.35 5.30
CA SER A 205 -7.47 -25.09 6.03
C SER A 205 -7.89 -23.89 5.18
N THR A 206 -9.20 -23.71 5.01
CA THR A 206 -9.79 -22.67 4.13
C THR A 206 -9.31 -21.25 4.45
N GLN A 207 -9.15 -20.90 5.72
CA GLN A 207 -8.69 -19.56 6.11
C GLN A 207 -7.24 -19.30 5.68
N ALA A 208 -6.35 -20.27 5.89
CA ALA A 208 -4.95 -20.15 5.50
C ALA A 208 -4.80 -20.13 3.97
N ALA A 209 -5.57 -20.97 3.26
CA ALA A 209 -5.61 -20.97 1.80
C ALA A 209 -6.04 -19.60 1.25
N ARG A 210 -7.09 -18.99 1.81
CA ARG A 210 -7.54 -17.64 1.42
C ARG A 210 -6.52 -16.56 1.70
N ALA A 211 -5.83 -16.61 2.85
CA ALA A 211 -4.80 -15.63 3.18
C ALA A 211 -3.63 -15.68 2.18
N HIS A 212 -3.17 -16.89 1.83
CA HIS A 212 -2.13 -17.06 0.81
C HIS A 212 -2.61 -16.68 -0.59
N ALA A 213 -3.87 -16.99 -0.96
CA ALA A 213 -4.45 -16.56 -2.22
C ALA A 213 -4.50 -15.02 -2.35
N ALA A 214 -4.89 -14.32 -1.29
CA ALA A 214 -4.87 -12.86 -1.27
C ALA A 214 -3.46 -12.27 -1.50
N ALA A 215 -2.42 -12.91 -0.94
CA ALA A 215 -1.04 -12.52 -1.21
C ALA A 215 -0.63 -12.76 -2.68
N VAL A 216 -1.07 -13.87 -3.28
CA VAL A 216 -0.86 -14.14 -4.72
C VAL A 216 -1.55 -13.09 -5.59
N ASP A 217 -2.83 -12.78 -5.30
CA ASP A 217 -3.60 -11.76 -6.03
C ASP A 217 -2.96 -10.37 -5.97
N ALA A 218 -2.53 -9.96 -4.77
CA ALA A 218 -1.82 -8.69 -4.58
C ALA A 218 -0.48 -8.68 -5.34
N THR A 219 0.24 -9.81 -5.35
CA THR A 219 1.51 -9.93 -6.07
C THR A 219 1.32 -9.88 -7.58
N LEU A 220 0.29 -10.53 -8.13
CA LEU A 220 -0.06 -10.43 -9.56
C LEU A 220 -0.43 -9.00 -9.95
N SER A 221 -1.18 -8.31 -9.08
CA SER A 221 -1.53 -6.90 -9.29
C SER A 221 -0.28 -6.00 -9.29
N ALA A 222 0.69 -6.29 -8.42
CA ALA A 222 1.99 -5.59 -8.45
C ALA A 222 2.75 -5.87 -9.75
N VAL A 223 2.84 -7.14 -10.18
CA VAL A 223 3.50 -7.52 -11.44
C VAL A 223 2.91 -6.76 -12.63
N GLN A 224 1.57 -6.64 -12.71
CA GLN A 224 0.88 -5.86 -13.76
C GLN A 224 1.30 -4.38 -13.73
N ALA A 225 1.34 -3.75 -12.55
CA ALA A 225 1.75 -2.36 -12.42
C ALA A 225 3.19 -2.08 -12.88
N TYR A 226 4.09 -3.07 -12.82
CA TYR A 226 5.41 -2.97 -13.43
C TYR A 226 5.38 -3.25 -14.94
N ALA A 227 4.55 -4.18 -15.39
CA ALA A 227 4.46 -4.61 -16.78
C ALA A 227 3.96 -3.50 -17.72
N ASP A 228 3.15 -2.57 -17.20
CA ASP A 228 2.64 -1.41 -17.96
C ASP A 228 3.74 -0.51 -18.55
N TRP A 229 4.96 -0.54 -18.01
CA TRP A 229 6.05 0.37 -18.43
C TRP A 229 7.45 -0.25 -18.46
N ALA A 230 7.70 -1.34 -17.73
CA ALA A 230 9.03 -1.94 -17.66
C ALA A 230 9.33 -2.83 -18.88
N PRO A 231 10.61 -3.02 -19.26
CA PRO A 231 10.96 -3.83 -20.43
C PRO A 231 10.59 -5.32 -20.27
N VAL A 232 9.77 -5.84 -21.18
CA VAL A 232 9.32 -7.25 -21.21
C VAL A 232 10.45 -8.28 -21.03
N PRO A 233 11.65 -8.14 -21.64
CA PRO A 233 12.73 -9.12 -21.46
C PRO A 233 13.15 -9.32 -19.99
N MET A 234 12.98 -8.33 -19.13
CA MET A 234 13.30 -8.45 -17.71
C MET A 234 12.35 -9.41 -16.98
N PHE A 235 11.07 -9.42 -17.35
CA PHE A 235 10.10 -10.35 -16.79
C PHE A 235 10.38 -11.80 -17.20
N ALA A 236 10.75 -12.00 -18.47
CA ALA A 236 11.16 -13.30 -18.99
C ALA A 236 12.40 -13.83 -18.26
N GLN A 237 13.42 -12.96 -18.10
CA GLN A 237 14.67 -13.31 -17.42
C GLN A 237 14.46 -13.78 -15.98
N HIS A 238 13.45 -13.25 -15.29
CA HIS A 238 13.15 -13.57 -13.90
C HIS A 238 12.03 -14.62 -13.74
N GLY A 239 11.59 -15.28 -14.81
CA GLY A 239 10.63 -16.38 -14.77
C GLY A 239 9.18 -15.96 -14.51
N LEU A 240 8.86 -14.66 -14.54
CA LEU A 240 7.51 -14.17 -14.27
C LEU A 240 6.52 -14.53 -15.39
N LEU A 241 6.98 -14.59 -16.64
CA LEU A 241 6.16 -15.08 -17.76
C LEU A 241 5.75 -16.54 -17.56
N ASP A 242 6.70 -17.40 -17.19
CA ASP A 242 6.44 -18.81 -16.96
C ASP A 242 5.55 -19.02 -15.72
N ALA A 243 5.79 -18.29 -14.64
CA ALA A 243 4.94 -18.33 -13.43
C ALA A 243 3.49 -17.96 -13.75
N CYS A 244 3.27 -16.86 -14.49
CA CYS A 244 1.92 -16.46 -14.90
C CYS A 244 1.29 -17.47 -15.86
N GLY A 245 2.07 -18.08 -16.75
CA GLY A 245 1.61 -19.17 -17.61
C GLY A 245 1.07 -20.36 -16.83
N HIS A 246 1.75 -20.78 -15.76
CA HIS A 246 1.25 -21.86 -14.88
C HIS A 246 -0.02 -21.46 -14.12
N LEU A 247 -0.13 -20.21 -13.68
CA LEU A 247 -1.29 -19.71 -12.95
C LEU A 247 -2.58 -19.68 -13.80
N LEU A 248 -2.48 -19.72 -15.13
CA LEU A 248 -3.64 -19.88 -16.01
C LEU A 248 -4.42 -21.18 -15.78
N ALA A 249 -3.76 -22.22 -15.26
CA ALA A 249 -4.42 -23.48 -14.93
C ALA A 249 -5.23 -23.41 -13.61
N SER A 250 -5.05 -22.34 -12.81
CA SER A 250 -5.80 -22.12 -11.57
C SER A 250 -6.99 -21.22 -11.81
N THR A 251 -8.21 -21.70 -11.52
CA THR A 251 -9.45 -20.93 -11.71
C THR A 251 -9.48 -19.62 -10.94
N ASP A 252 -8.79 -19.57 -9.81
CA ASP A 252 -8.78 -18.43 -8.90
C ASP A 252 -7.86 -17.31 -9.42
N PHE A 253 -6.81 -17.65 -10.17
CA PHE A 253 -5.77 -16.69 -10.59
C PHE A 253 -5.73 -16.44 -12.11
N GLN A 254 -6.45 -17.25 -12.91
CA GLN A 254 -6.41 -17.21 -14.37
C GLN A 254 -6.67 -15.81 -14.96
N LEU A 255 -7.60 -15.02 -14.39
CA LEU A 255 -7.96 -13.71 -14.94
C LEU A 255 -6.82 -12.70 -14.78
N GLN A 256 -6.20 -12.68 -13.60
CA GLN A 256 -5.09 -11.79 -13.30
C GLN A 256 -3.83 -12.19 -14.09
N ALA A 257 -3.57 -13.49 -14.20
CA ALA A 257 -2.49 -14.01 -15.03
C ALA A 257 -2.71 -13.70 -16.53
N CYS A 258 -3.94 -13.84 -17.04
CA CYS A 258 -4.29 -13.46 -18.42
C CYS A 258 -4.07 -11.98 -18.69
N SER A 259 -4.38 -11.11 -17.73
CA SER A 259 -4.24 -9.66 -17.89
C SER A 259 -2.78 -9.26 -18.10
N PHE A 260 -1.87 -9.82 -17.30
CA PHE A 260 -0.43 -9.61 -17.47
C PHE A 260 0.08 -10.12 -18.82
N LEU A 261 -0.30 -11.34 -19.23
CA LEU A 261 0.17 -11.94 -20.49
C LEU A 261 -0.40 -11.28 -21.76
N ARG A 262 -1.41 -10.41 -21.63
CA ARG A 262 -1.98 -9.68 -22.77
C ARG A 262 -1.14 -8.48 -23.19
N GLN A 263 -0.40 -7.90 -22.25
CA GLN A 263 0.40 -6.69 -22.46
C GLN A 263 1.60 -6.98 -23.36
#